data_AF-A0A820HUA3-F1
#
_entry.id   AF-A0A820HUA3-F1
#
_cell.length_a   1.000
_cell.length_b   1.000
_cell.length_c   1.000
_cell.angle_alpha   90.00
_cell.angle_beta   90.00
_cell.angle_gamma   90.00
#
_symmetry.space_group_name_H-M   'P 1'
#
loop_
_entity.id
_entity.type
_entity.pdbx_description
1 polymer ?
#
loop_
_entity_poly.entity_id
_entity_poly.type
_entity_poly.pdbx_seq_one_letter_code
_entity_poly.pdbx_strand_id
1 'polypeptide(L)'
;MDEIMPYRSTTIATVIANAIVIIQCLESARQAGDFYPTQEAMFASGIGNTTHVAYGEIMGYASTNVPAYSNENDTYVSYESHYLYGVYMGMKWQCVEYARRWLFIRKGCVFKSIVGAADIWTEVDSVQRVIDGKCFPLKKHPNGSPLPPKNESLLIYTRSGIDMLYGHVAMIVDILPDFIRVAEENYDFSYWSRNYSREIPYRMINGSYYVEDEYPVFGWMTVEDNNQAKPLDEATINILIKLNGSLFDLDLSIEMI
;
A
#
# COMPACT_ATOMS: atom_id res chain seq x y z
N MET A 1 17.65 -16.60 -36.81
CA MET A 1 17.04 -17.79 -36.18
C MET A 1 16.99 -17.46 -34.70
N ASP A 2 15.92 -16.78 -34.29
CA ASP A 2 15.59 -16.55 -32.89
C ASP A 2 14.15 -17.02 -32.73
N GLU A 3 13.96 -17.99 -31.85
CA GLU A 3 12.73 -18.74 -31.65
C GLU A 3 11.84 -17.95 -30.68
N ILE A 4 10.70 -17.45 -31.17
CA ILE A 4 9.70 -16.74 -30.38
C ILE A 4 8.97 -17.79 -29.51
N MET A 5 9.19 -17.75 -28.20
CA MET A 5 8.43 -18.52 -27.21
C MET A 5 6.98 -17.99 -27.15
N PRO A 6 5.95 -18.85 -27.26
CA PRO A 6 4.56 -18.41 -27.24
C PRO A 6 4.14 -17.97 -25.84
N TYR A 7 3.41 -16.86 -25.78
CA TYR A 7 2.73 -16.36 -24.58
C TYR A 7 1.80 -17.45 -24.04
N ARG A 8 2.06 -17.93 -22.81
CA ARG A 8 1.22 -18.95 -22.18
C ARG A 8 -0.11 -18.30 -21.80
N SER A 9 -1.14 -18.60 -22.61
CA SER A 9 -2.55 -18.46 -22.27
C SER A 9 -2.78 -18.82 -20.80
N THR A 10 -3.33 -17.88 -20.04
CA THR A 10 -3.70 -18.08 -18.65
C THR A 10 -4.77 -19.17 -18.61
N THR A 11 -4.37 -20.36 -18.16
CA THR A 11 -5.25 -21.53 -18.15
C THR A 11 -6.53 -21.23 -17.38
N ILE A 12 -7.66 -21.81 -17.81
CA ILE A 12 -8.97 -21.76 -17.11
C ILE A 12 -8.81 -22.06 -15.61
N ALA A 13 -7.85 -22.91 -15.22
CA ALA A 13 -7.50 -23.19 -13.84
C ALA A 13 -7.02 -21.96 -13.02
N THR A 14 -6.30 -21.02 -13.61
CA THR A 14 -5.79 -19.81 -12.92
C THR A 14 -6.89 -18.75 -12.76
N VAL A 15 -7.77 -18.63 -13.76
CA VAL A 15 -8.97 -17.76 -13.66
C VAL A 15 -9.95 -18.32 -12.63
N ILE A 16 -10.14 -19.65 -12.61
CA ILE A 16 -10.93 -20.33 -11.58
C ILE A 16 -10.26 -20.19 -10.21
N ALA A 17 -8.94 -20.31 -10.10
CA ALA A 17 -8.24 -20.10 -8.82
C ALA A 17 -8.41 -18.68 -8.28
N ASN A 18 -8.30 -17.65 -9.14
CA ASN A 18 -8.51 -16.26 -8.73
C ASN A 18 -9.98 -15.97 -8.40
N ALA A 19 -10.93 -16.55 -9.14
CA ALA A 19 -12.35 -16.46 -8.82
C ALA A 19 -12.69 -17.19 -7.52
N ILE A 20 -12.08 -18.35 -7.26
CA ILE A 20 -12.19 -19.07 -5.98
C ILE A 20 -11.60 -18.25 -4.85
N VAL A 21 -10.45 -17.59 -5.03
CA VAL A 21 -9.85 -16.71 -4.01
C VAL A 21 -10.72 -15.48 -3.75
N ILE A 22 -11.35 -14.89 -4.77
CA ILE A 22 -12.27 -13.75 -4.61
C ILE A 22 -13.59 -14.20 -3.96
N ILE A 23 -14.14 -15.36 -4.36
CA ILE A 23 -15.33 -15.95 -3.73
C ILE A 23 -15.02 -16.37 -2.30
N GLN A 24 -13.85 -16.92 -2.02
CA GLN A 24 -13.38 -17.20 -0.65
C GLN A 24 -13.20 -15.91 0.13
N CYS A 25 -12.67 -14.83 -0.45
CA CYS A 25 -12.58 -13.53 0.22
C CYS A 25 -13.96 -12.90 0.50
N LEU A 26 -14.92 -13.03 -0.43
CA LEU A 26 -16.28 -12.50 -0.29
C LEU A 26 -17.15 -13.37 0.65
N GLU A 27 -17.02 -14.69 0.59
CA GLU A 27 -17.66 -15.62 1.52
C GLU A 27 -17.04 -15.52 2.91
N SER A 28 -15.73 -15.33 3.01
CA SER A 28 -15.07 -15.09 4.29
C SER A 28 -15.43 -13.70 4.83
N ALA A 29 -15.58 -12.66 3.99
CA ALA A 29 -16.11 -11.35 4.39
C ALA A 29 -17.61 -11.37 4.76
N ARG A 30 -18.38 -12.30 4.20
CA ARG A 30 -19.80 -12.53 4.51
C ARG A 30 -19.98 -13.42 5.75
N GLN A 31 -19.06 -14.34 6.03
CA GLN A 31 -18.95 -15.08 7.29
C GLN A 31 -18.35 -14.21 8.41
N ALA A 32 -17.57 -13.17 8.08
CA ALA A 32 -16.99 -12.18 9.00
C ALA A 32 -18.00 -11.32 9.79
N GLY A 33 -19.30 -11.57 9.65
CA GLY A 33 -20.30 -11.09 10.59
C GLY A 33 -20.04 -11.59 12.01
N ASP A 34 -19.35 -12.72 12.18
CA ASP A 34 -18.79 -13.21 13.45
C ASP A 34 -17.66 -14.21 13.11
N PHE A 35 -16.46 -14.02 13.68
CA PHE A 35 -15.27 -14.92 13.58
C PHE A 35 -14.40 -14.89 12.30
N TYR A 36 -13.55 -13.86 12.16
CA TYR A 36 -12.12 -14.12 11.93
C TYR A 36 -11.44 -14.19 13.30
N PRO A 37 -10.38 -15.00 13.49
CA PRO A 37 -9.75 -15.14 14.79
C PRO A 37 -9.47 -13.74 15.34
N THR A 38 -10.16 -13.39 16.42
CA THR A 38 -9.88 -12.15 17.11
C THR A 38 -8.40 -12.17 17.48
N GLN A 39 -7.82 -11.00 17.65
CA GLN A 39 -6.45 -10.84 18.10
C GLN A 39 -6.09 -11.81 19.26
N GLU A 40 -7.06 -12.14 20.13
CA GLU A 40 -6.96 -13.13 21.20
C GLU A 40 -6.70 -14.58 20.75
N ALA A 41 -7.23 -15.02 19.61
CA ALA A 41 -7.01 -16.38 19.09
C ALA A 41 -5.59 -16.56 18.50
N MET A 42 -4.94 -15.51 18.02
CA MET A 42 -3.51 -15.56 17.66
C MET A 42 -2.61 -15.58 18.91
N PHE A 43 -3.02 -14.92 20.00
CA PHE A 43 -2.26 -14.86 21.25
C PHE A 43 -2.43 -16.09 22.17
N ALA A 44 -3.49 -16.89 22.00
CA ALA A 44 -3.78 -18.08 22.82
C ALA A 44 -2.78 -19.26 22.64
N SER A 45 -1.86 -19.18 21.69
CA SER A 45 -0.83 -20.20 21.44
C SER A 45 0.44 -20.05 22.30
N GLY A 46 0.54 -19.00 23.13
CA GLY A 46 1.60 -18.91 24.14
C GLY A 46 3.01 -18.68 23.58
N ILE A 47 3.16 -17.93 22.49
CA ILE A 47 4.46 -17.41 22.04
C ILE A 47 4.47 -15.90 22.22
N GLY A 48 4.80 -15.47 23.43
CA GLY A 48 5.29 -14.11 23.65
C GLY A 48 6.74 -14.03 23.15
N ASN A 49 6.94 -13.62 21.90
CA ASN A 49 8.17 -12.99 21.40
C ASN A 49 7.99 -12.59 19.93
N THR A 50 8.41 -11.38 19.58
CA THR A 50 9.23 -11.01 18.40
C THR A 50 9.53 -12.12 17.37
N THR A 51 8.52 -12.69 16.71
CA THR A 51 8.74 -13.64 15.61
C THR A 51 8.82 -12.87 14.32
N HIS A 52 10.02 -12.85 13.76
CA HIS A 52 10.27 -12.54 12.36
C HIS A 52 9.26 -13.29 11.46
N VAL A 53 8.66 -12.56 10.53
CA VAL A 53 7.59 -13.01 9.63
C VAL A 53 8.20 -13.31 8.26
N ALA A 54 7.91 -14.49 7.72
CA ALA A 54 8.47 -14.93 6.44
C ALA A 54 8.03 -14.05 5.27
N TYR A 55 8.83 -13.99 4.21
CA TYR A 55 8.52 -13.24 3.00
C TYR A 55 7.11 -13.53 2.48
N GLY A 56 6.33 -12.47 2.26
CA GLY A 56 4.98 -12.54 1.70
C GLY A 56 3.88 -13.00 2.64
N GLU A 57 4.19 -13.28 3.91
CA GLU A 57 3.16 -13.44 4.94
C GLU A 57 2.63 -12.09 5.39
N ILE A 58 1.36 -12.06 5.82
CA ILE A 58 0.71 -10.85 6.32
C ILE A 58 1.19 -10.57 7.74
N MET A 59 1.82 -9.40 7.93
CA MET A 59 2.24 -8.89 9.23
C MET A 59 1.08 -8.26 10.01
N GLY A 60 0.14 -7.62 9.32
CA GLY A 60 -0.98 -6.93 9.95
C GLY A 60 -1.91 -6.26 8.95
N TYR A 61 -2.95 -5.60 9.47
CA TYR A 61 -3.92 -4.86 8.65
C TYR A 61 -4.07 -3.43 9.17
N ALA A 62 -3.93 -2.46 8.27
CA ALA A 62 -4.26 -1.07 8.55
C ALA A 62 -5.67 -0.71 8.09
N SER A 63 -6.28 0.25 8.79
CA SER A 63 -7.57 0.84 8.41
C SER A 63 -8.66 -0.20 8.10
N THR A 64 -8.62 -1.35 8.79
CA THR A 64 -9.53 -2.51 8.65
C THR A 64 -9.32 -3.39 7.41
N ASN A 65 -8.80 -2.87 6.30
CA ASN A 65 -8.84 -3.59 5.02
C ASN A 65 -7.57 -3.51 4.15
N VAL A 66 -6.46 -2.95 4.66
CA VAL A 66 -5.19 -2.88 3.92
C VAL A 66 -4.16 -3.81 4.57
N PRO A 67 -3.87 -5.00 4.00
CA PRO A 67 -2.87 -5.91 4.56
C PRO A 67 -1.45 -5.36 4.34
N ALA A 68 -0.57 -5.53 5.31
CA ALA A 68 0.87 -5.34 5.14
C ALA A 68 1.56 -6.70 5.11
N TYR A 69 2.42 -6.92 4.12
CA TYR A 69 3.16 -8.16 3.91
C TYR A 69 4.62 -7.99 4.30
N SER A 70 5.22 -9.04 4.85
CA SER A 70 6.64 -9.02 5.20
C SER A 70 7.50 -9.05 3.94
N ASN A 71 8.47 -8.14 3.89
CA ASN A 71 9.57 -8.19 2.91
C ASN A 71 10.74 -9.06 3.42
N GLU A 72 10.56 -9.80 4.51
CA GLU A 72 11.56 -10.61 5.21
C GLU A 72 12.68 -9.80 5.88
N ASN A 73 13.37 -8.93 5.14
CA ASN A 73 14.37 -8.02 5.71
C ASN A 73 14.49 -6.74 4.86
N ASP A 74 15.19 -5.76 5.40
CA ASP A 74 15.37 -4.41 4.85
C ASP A 74 16.17 -4.38 3.54
N THR A 75 17.05 -5.37 3.33
CA THR A 75 17.86 -5.50 2.12
C THR A 75 17.23 -6.37 1.03
N TYR A 76 16.11 -7.03 1.29
CA TYR A 76 15.53 -7.99 0.35
C TYR A 76 14.86 -7.29 -0.85
N VAL A 77 15.20 -7.74 -2.05
CA VAL A 77 14.65 -7.25 -3.33
C VAL A 77 14.13 -8.45 -4.12
N SER A 78 12.81 -8.57 -4.23
CA SER A 78 12.17 -9.71 -4.91
C SER A 78 12.28 -9.67 -6.44
N TYR A 79 12.34 -8.45 -7.02
CA TYR A 79 12.12 -8.19 -8.45
C TYR A 79 10.74 -8.64 -8.97
N GLU A 80 9.80 -8.97 -8.07
CA GLU A 80 8.45 -9.37 -8.41
C GLU A 80 7.50 -8.17 -8.39
N SER A 81 6.79 -7.96 -9.50
CA SER A 81 5.72 -6.98 -9.59
C SER A 81 4.45 -7.47 -8.89
N HIS A 82 3.80 -6.58 -8.15
CA HIS A 82 2.45 -6.77 -7.63
C HIS A 82 1.42 -5.99 -8.45
N TYR A 83 0.35 -6.69 -8.84
CA TYR A 83 -0.82 -6.10 -9.49
C TYR A 83 -2.08 -6.44 -8.71
N LEU A 84 -2.95 -5.46 -8.49
CA LEU A 84 -4.27 -5.65 -7.90
C LEU A 84 -5.34 -5.19 -8.90
N TYR A 85 -6.22 -6.12 -9.30
CA TYR A 85 -7.20 -5.91 -10.38
C TYR A 85 -6.58 -5.38 -11.68
N GLY A 86 -5.34 -5.80 -11.99
CA GLY A 86 -4.57 -5.38 -13.17
C GLY A 86 -3.90 -4.00 -13.05
N VAL A 87 -4.02 -3.32 -11.91
CA VAL A 87 -3.30 -2.06 -11.65
C VAL A 87 -1.98 -2.37 -10.94
N TYR A 88 -0.87 -1.82 -11.45
CA TYR A 88 0.46 -2.02 -10.87
C TYR A 88 0.60 -1.31 -9.53
N MET A 89 0.88 -2.07 -8.47
CA MET A 89 1.06 -1.54 -7.11
C MET A 89 2.52 -1.25 -6.80
N GLY A 90 3.48 -2.00 -7.34
CA GLY A 90 4.89 -1.84 -7.02
C GLY A 90 5.62 -3.19 -6.98
N MET A 91 6.86 -3.17 -6.48
CA MET A 91 7.63 -4.37 -6.22
C MET A 91 7.24 -4.95 -4.85
N LYS A 92 6.99 -6.25 -4.78
CA LYS A 92 6.70 -6.95 -3.51
C LYS A 92 7.95 -6.96 -2.60
N TRP A 93 7.89 -6.69 -1.30
CA TRP A 93 6.84 -5.99 -0.53
C TRP A 93 7.45 -4.70 -0.01
N GLN A 94 7.72 -3.79 -0.95
CA GLN A 94 8.46 -2.56 -0.69
C GLN A 94 7.54 -1.48 -0.14
N CYS A 95 8.07 -0.54 0.64
CA CYS A 95 7.30 0.55 1.23
C CYS A 95 6.49 1.36 0.19
N VAL A 96 7.05 1.57 -1.00
CA VAL A 96 6.40 2.25 -2.14
C VAL A 96 5.21 1.44 -2.67
N GLU A 97 5.31 0.11 -2.68
CA GLU A 97 4.21 -0.79 -3.08
C GLU A 97 3.05 -0.64 -2.11
N TYR A 98 3.32 -0.74 -0.81
CA TYR A 98 2.31 -0.57 0.23
C TYR A 98 1.61 0.79 0.15
N ALA A 99 2.37 1.88 0.03
CA ALA A 99 1.81 3.22 -0.04
C ALA A 99 0.89 3.41 -1.27
N ARG A 100 1.29 2.88 -2.44
CA ARG A 100 0.48 2.93 -3.66
C ARG A 100 -0.78 2.08 -3.51
N ARG A 101 -0.66 0.88 -2.94
CA ARG A 101 -1.78 -0.04 -2.70
C ARG A 101 -2.77 0.49 -1.66
N TRP A 102 -2.28 1.14 -0.62
CA TRP A 102 -3.13 1.81 0.37
C TRP A 102 -3.97 2.90 -0.31
N LEU A 103 -3.35 3.79 -1.10
CA LEU A 103 -4.09 4.83 -1.83
C LEU A 103 -5.09 4.25 -2.84
N PHE A 104 -4.72 3.14 -3.48
CA PHE A 104 -5.60 2.46 -4.41
C PHE A 104 -6.83 1.92 -3.69
N ILE A 105 -6.66 1.15 -2.62
CA ILE A 105 -7.76 0.57 -1.85
C ILE A 105 -8.63 1.63 -1.18
N ARG A 106 -8.02 2.70 -0.63
CA ARG A 106 -8.70 3.68 0.23
C ARG A 106 -9.22 4.90 -0.50
N LYS A 107 -8.66 5.21 -1.67
CA LYS A 107 -9.00 6.41 -2.45
C LYS A 107 -9.27 6.11 -3.93
N GLY A 108 -9.10 4.86 -4.39
CA GLY A 108 -9.21 4.53 -5.81
C GLY A 108 -8.14 5.23 -6.66
N CYS A 109 -7.03 5.63 -6.05
CA CYS A 109 -6.01 6.47 -6.68
C CYS A 109 -4.62 5.85 -6.57
N VAL A 110 -3.75 6.15 -7.53
CA VAL A 110 -2.34 5.76 -7.51
C VAL A 110 -1.46 6.97 -7.82
N PHE A 111 -0.22 6.98 -7.35
CA PHE A 111 0.80 7.89 -7.85
C PHE A 111 1.69 7.20 -8.87
N LYS A 112 2.36 8.00 -9.71
CA LYS A 112 3.27 7.55 -10.77
C LYS A 112 4.37 6.61 -10.25
N SER A 113 5.01 5.87 -11.15
CA SER A 113 6.20 5.09 -10.81
C SER A 113 7.34 6.02 -10.40
N ILE A 114 8.08 5.60 -9.37
CA ILE A 114 9.20 6.31 -8.76
C ILE A 114 10.29 5.29 -8.39
N VAL A 115 11.54 5.74 -8.36
CA VAL A 115 12.69 4.86 -8.12
C VAL A 115 12.89 4.62 -6.62
N GLY A 116 12.97 5.67 -5.81
CA GLY A 116 13.07 5.56 -4.36
C GLY A 116 11.94 6.28 -3.66
N ALA A 117 11.55 5.82 -2.47
CA ALA A 117 10.45 6.41 -1.69
C ALA A 117 10.63 7.92 -1.43
N ALA A 118 11.86 8.39 -1.23
CA ALA A 118 12.16 9.81 -1.09
C ALA A 118 11.75 10.66 -2.32
N ASP A 119 11.73 10.07 -3.52
CA ASP A 119 11.36 10.78 -4.75
C ASP A 119 9.87 11.12 -4.80
N ILE A 120 9.04 10.48 -3.96
CA ILE A 120 7.64 10.88 -3.78
C ILE A 120 7.56 12.37 -3.41
N TRP A 121 8.46 12.83 -2.54
CA TRP A 121 8.47 14.22 -2.10
C TRP A 121 8.77 15.21 -3.22
N THR A 122 9.75 14.90 -4.08
CA THR A 122 10.26 15.82 -5.09
C THR A 122 9.56 15.71 -6.43
N GLU A 123 9.03 14.54 -6.78
CA GLU A 123 8.56 14.24 -8.13
C GLU A 123 7.07 13.98 -8.27
N VAL A 124 6.35 13.74 -7.16
CA VAL A 124 4.92 13.43 -7.18
C VAL A 124 4.13 14.62 -6.68
N ASP A 125 3.36 15.24 -7.58
CA ASP A 125 2.53 16.40 -7.26
C ASP A 125 1.02 16.09 -7.23
N SER A 126 0.63 14.90 -7.68
CA SER A 126 -0.76 14.44 -7.65
C SER A 126 -0.88 12.92 -7.61
N VAL A 127 -2.03 12.43 -7.15
CA VAL A 127 -2.49 11.05 -7.37
C VAL A 127 -3.55 11.03 -8.46
N GLN A 128 -3.59 9.96 -9.24
CA GLN A 128 -4.55 9.77 -10.32
C GLN A 128 -5.56 8.71 -9.94
N ARG A 129 -6.84 9.03 -10.08
CA ARG A 129 -7.93 8.07 -9.96
C ARG A 129 -7.92 7.12 -11.15
N VAL A 130 -7.96 5.82 -10.85
CA VAL A 130 -7.72 4.75 -11.82
C VAL A 130 -8.82 4.59 -12.87
N ILE A 131 -10.06 4.89 -12.52
CA ILE A 131 -11.23 4.61 -13.39
C ILE A 131 -11.47 5.67 -14.46
N ASP A 132 -11.00 6.90 -14.26
CA ASP A 132 -11.29 8.03 -15.14
C ASP A 132 -10.09 8.97 -15.36
N GLY A 133 -8.93 8.63 -14.79
CA GLY A 133 -7.71 9.40 -14.94
C GLY A 133 -7.72 10.75 -14.22
N LYS A 134 -8.73 11.05 -13.39
CA LYS A 134 -8.82 12.32 -12.67
C LYS A 134 -7.68 12.48 -11.67
N CYS A 135 -6.92 13.57 -11.77
CA CYS A 135 -5.83 13.85 -10.85
C CYS A 135 -6.29 14.70 -9.65
N PHE A 136 -5.81 14.34 -8.46
CA PHE A 136 -5.98 15.09 -7.21
C PHE A 136 -4.61 15.55 -6.70
N PRO A 137 -4.43 16.85 -6.39
CA PRO A 137 -3.16 17.36 -5.89
C PRO A 137 -2.71 16.66 -4.61
N LEU A 138 -1.40 16.46 -4.48
CA LEU A 138 -0.75 16.06 -3.23
C LEU A 138 -0.12 17.28 -2.58
N LYS A 139 -0.73 17.77 -1.51
CA LYS A 139 -0.22 18.91 -0.76
C LYS A 139 0.90 18.49 0.17
N LYS A 140 2.05 19.14 0.02
CA LYS A 140 3.26 18.91 0.82
C LYS A 140 3.20 19.74 2.11
N HIS A 141 3.45 19.10 3.24
CA HIS A 141 3.57 19.70 4.56
C HIS A 141 4.97 19.36 5.10
N PRO A 142 5.96 20.27 4.97
CA PRO A 142 7.32 20.01 5.44
C PRO A 142 7.33 19.69 6.94
N ASN A 143 8.28 18.88 7.40
CA ASN A 143 8.50 18.69 8.83
C ASN A 143 8.83 20.05 9.46
N GLY A 144 8.03 20.51 10.42
CA GLY A 144 7.97 21.92 10.86
C GLY A 144 6.81 22.74 10.25
N SER A 145 5.81 22.10 9.64
CA SER A 145 4.61 22.74 9.10
C SER A 145 3.79 23.42 10.20
N PRO A 146 3.14 24.58 9.94
CA PRO A 146 2.18 25.16 10.88
C PRO A 146 0.86 24.37 10.96
N LEU A 147 0.65 23.44 10.04
CA LEU A 147 -0.49 22.52 10.06
C LEU A 147 -0.05 21.21 10.69
N PRO A 148 -0.92 20.51 11.45
CA PRO A 148 -0.57 19.20 12.02
C PRO A 148 -0.54 18.09 10.95
N PRO A 149 0.09 16.94 11.26
CA PRO A 149 -0.12 15.70 10.52
C PRO A 149 -1.60 15.35 10.42
N LYS A 150 -2.00 14.73 9.32
CA LYS A 150 -3.38 14.36 9.04
C LYS A 150 -3.47 12.87 8.80
N ASN A 151 -4.58 12.27 9.25
CA ASN A 151 -4.90 10.89 8.91
C ASN A 151 -5.03 10.74 7.38
N GLU A 152 -4.66 9.57 6.87
CA GLU A 152 -4.66 9.22 5.44
C GLU A 152 -3.66 10.03 4.60
N SER A 153 -2.55 10.47 5.21
CA SER A 153 -1.44 11.15 4.54
C SER A 153 -0.21 10.25 4.41
N LEU A 154 0.57 10.46 3.35
CA LEU A 154 1.88 9.83 3.17
C LEU A 154 2.90 10.51 4.07
N LEU A 155 3.67 9.79 4.87
CA LEU A 155 4.84 10.28 5.60
C LEU A 155 6.10 9.92 4.81
N ILE A 156 6.90 10.91 4.40
CA ILE A 156 8.04 10.69 3.52
C ILE A 156 9.36 10.96 4.26
N TYR A 157 10.25 9.97 4.24
CA TYR A 157 11.58 10.06 4.81
C TYR A 157 12.61 10.50 3.78
N THR A 158 13.65 11.18 4.24
CA THR A 158 14.79 11.52 3.41
C THR A 158 15.62 10.28 3.13
N ARG A 159 16.53 10.39 2.16
CA ARG A 159 17.65 9.45 2.06
C ARG A 159 18.59 9.69 3.25
N SER A 160 19.05 8.64 3.91
CA SER A 160 19.94 8.77 5.09
C SER A 160 20.78 7.51 5.29
N GLY A 161 22.09 7.61 5.06
CA GLY A 161 22.99 6.47 5.22
C GLY A 161 22.69 5.31 4.27
N ILE A 162 23.21 4.13 4.61
CA ILE A 162 23.04 2.91 3.82
C ILE A 162 21.66 2.28 4.02
N ASP A 163 21.08 2.41 5.22
CA ASP A 163 19.80 1.80 5.59
C ASP A 163 18.61 2.51 4.90
N MET A 164 18.73 3.81 4.59
CA MET A 164 17.70 4.59 3.89
C MET A 164 18.19 5.10 2.53
N LEU A 165 18.89 4.27 1.75
CA LEU A 165 19.44 4.67 0.44
C LEU A 165 18.36 5.23 -0.52
N TYR A 166 17.16 4.67 -0.47
CA TYR A 166 16.00 5.09 -1.26
C TYR A 166 15.05 6.02 -0.50
N GLY A 167 15.36 6.33 0.76
CA GLY A 167 14.41 6.87 1.73
C GLY A 167 13.33 5.85 2.08
N HIS A 168 12.26 6.33 2.69
CA HIS A 168 11.14 5.49 3.12
C HIS A 168 9.80 6.23 2.99
N VAL A 169 8.71 5.47 2.92
CA VAL A 169 7.34 5.99 2.94
C VAL A 169 6.46 5.14 3.83
N ALA A 170 5.70 5.81 4.69
CA ALA A 170 4.68 5.20 5.53
C ALA A 170 3.32 5.89 5.31
N MET A 171 2.23 5.21 5.64
CA MET A 171 0.89 5.80 5.67
C MET A 171 0.55 6.21 7.10
N ILE A 172 0.17 7.47 7.31
CA ILE A 172 -0.39 7.92 8.59
C ILE A 172 -1.84 7.44 8.65
N VAL A 173 -2.16 6.60 9.63
CA VAL A 173 -3.47 5.92 9.75
C VAL A 173 -4.28 6.33 10.98
N ASP A 174 -3.65 7.04 11.92
CA ASP A 174 -4.34 7.64 13.07
C ASP A 174 -3.52 8.81 13.64
N ILE A 175 -4.20 9.75 14.29
CA ILE A 175 -3.59 10.90 14.96
C ILE A 175 -4.04 10.89 16.42
N LEU A 176 -3.08 10.74 17.33
CA LEU A 176 -3.26 10.87 18.79
C LEU A 176 -2.69 12.21 19.26
N PRO A 177 -2.89 12.64 20.51
CA PRO A 177 -2.38 13.93 20.98
C PRO A 177 -0.88 14.14 20.80
N ASP A 178 -0.07 13.10 21.04
CA ASP A 178 1.40 13.18 21.05
C ASP A 178 2.07 12.22 20.05
N PHE A 179 1.29 11.40 19.36
CA PHE A 179 1.78 10.36 18.45
C PHE A 179 0.94 10.29 17.19
N ILE A 180 1.59 9.99 16.07
CA ILE A 180 0.92 9.47 14.89
C ILE A 180 1.06 7.95 14.88
N ARG A 181 0.05 7.25 14.38
CA ARG A 181 0.18 5.83 14.04
C ARG A 181 0.43 5.71 12.56
N VAL A 182 1.39 4.87 12.22
CA VAL A 182 1.74 4.59 10.83
C VAL A 182 1.49 3.15 10.48
N ALA A 183 1.32 2.91 9.18
CA ALA A 183 1.28 1.60 8.58
C ALA A 183 2.23 1.60 7.39
N GLU A 184 3.09 0.60 7.30
CA GLU A 184 4.18 0.56 6.32
C GLU A 184 4.66 -0.88 6.07
N GLU A 185 5.32 -1.09 4.94
CA GLU A 185 6.07 -2.31 4.67
C GLU A 185 7.56 -1.98 4.56
N ASN A 186 8.40 -3.00 4.68
CA ASN A 186 9.86 -2.89 4.57
C ASN A 186 10.49 -1.90 5.58
N TYR A 187 10.07 -1.98 6.84
CA TYR A 187 10.67 -1.24 7.96
C TYR A 187 10.90 -2.16 9.17
N ASP A 188 9.82 -2.81 9.65
CA ASP A 188 9.87 -3.92 10.60
C ASP A 188 9.26 -5.17 9.92
N PHE A 189 9.66 -6.35 10.40
CA PHE A 189 9.33 -7.66 9.82
C PHE A 189 8.64 -8.58 10.83
N SER A 190 8.02 -8.00 11.87
CA SER A 190 7.29 -8.72 12.91
C SER A 190 5.78 -8.57 12.74
N TYR A 191 4.99 -9.49 13.30
CA TYR A 191 3.53 -9.33 13.33
C TYR A 191 3.12 -8.07 14.09
N TRP A 192 2.16 -7.34 13.55
CA TRP A 192 1.60 -6.16 14.19
C TRP A 192 0.68 -6.57 15.33
N SER A 193 0.92 -6.00 16.51
CA SER A 193 0.05 -6.21 17.67
C SER A 193 -1.26 -5.42 17.61
N ARG A 194 -1.45 -4.56 16.61
CA ARG A 194 -2.60 -3.66 16.42
C ARG A 194 -2.83 -3.40 14.92
N ASN A 195 -3.78 -2.52 14.60
CA ASN A 195 -4.10 -2.12 13.23
C ASN A 195 -3.17 -1.04 12.65
N TYR A 196 -1.91 -1.02 13.10
CA TYR A 196 -0.83 -0.11 12.71
C TYR A 196 0.52 -0.80 12.99
N SER A 197 1.59 -0.42 12.28
CA SER A 197 2.94 -0.97 12.49
C SER A 197 3.55 -0.45 13.79
N ARG A 198 3.57 0.88 13.95
CA ARG A 198 4.19 1.57 15.08
C ARG A 198 3.62 2.96 15.32
N GLU A 199 3.98 3.52 16.46
CA GLU A 199 3.68 4.91 16.84
C GLU A 199 4.94 5.76 16.72
N ILE A 200 4.79 6.97 16.17
CA ILE A 200 5.87 7.94 16.01
C ILE A 200 5.49 9.20 16.76
N PRO A 201 6.34 9.69 17.68
CA PRO A 201 6.05 10.92 18.39
C PRO A 201 6.02 12.12 17.44
N TYR A 202 5.12 13.06 17.71
CA TYR A 202 5.15 14.37 17.07
C TYR A 202 4.83 15.46 18.09
N ARG A 203 5.39 16.66 17.88
CA ARG A 203 5.28 17.77 18.84
C ARG A 203 5.03 19.09 18.15
N MET A 204 4.32 19.98 18.86
CA MET A 204 4.19 21.37 18.46
C MET A 204 5.26 22.21 19.17
N ILE A 205 6.14 22.82 18.41
CA ILE A 205 7.23 23.68 18.90
C ILE A 205 7.11 25.03 18.20
N ASN A 206 6.87 26.10 18.97
CA ASN A 206 6.78 27.47 18.46
C ASN A 206 5.79 27.66 17.29
N GLY A 207 4.67 26.93 17.30
CA GLY A 207 3.64 27.01 16.26
C GLY A 207 3.87 26.12 15.04
N SER A 208 4.91 25.28 15.06
CA SER A 208 5.24 24.32 14.00
C SER A 208 5.19 22.89 14.54
N TYR A 209 4.67 21.95 13.74
CA TYR A 209 4.57 20.54 14.07
C TYR A 209 5.76 19.76 13.52
N TYR A 210 6.39 18.97 14.37
CA TYR A 210 7.55 18.14 14.05
C TYR A 210 7.23 16.68 14.33
N VAL A 211 7.42 15.81 13.33
CA VAL A 211 7.45 14.36 13.50
C VAL A 211 8.89 13.97 13.79
N GLU A 212 9.10 13.28 14.91
CA GLU A 212 10.41 12.89 15.42
C GLU A 212 10.53 11.36 15.34
N ASP A 213 11.42 10.87 14.48
CA ASP A 213 11.69 9.45 14.31
C ASP A 213 13.19 9.20 14.20
N GLU A 214 13.60 7.93 14.17
CA GLU A 214 15.01 7.52 14.03
C GLU A 214 15.67 8.12 12.78
N TYR A 215 14.95 8.14 11.66
CA TYR A 215 15.44 8.68 10.40
C TYR A 215 14.80 10.03 10.07
N PRO A 216 15.51 10.94 9.38
CA PRO A 216 14.97 12.25 9.05
C PRO A 216 13.77 12.17 8.11
N VAL A 217 12.76 12.98 8.42
CA VAL A 217 11.50 13.08 7.66
C VAL A 217 11.47 14.36 6.85
N PHE A 218 11.16 14.28 5.55
CA PHE A 218 10.87 15.47 4.74
C PHE A 218 9.60 16.18 5.22
N GLY A 219 8.56 15.39 5.48
CA GLY A 219 7.26 15.84 5.94
C GLY A 219 6.17 14.84 5.57
N TRP A 220 4.92 15.30 5.50
CA TRP A 220 3.79 14.48 5.05
C TRP A 220 3.07 15.11 3.86
N MET A 221 2.41 14.27 3.07
CA MET A 221 1.69 14.67 1.87
C MET A 221 0.23 14.22 1.94
N THR A 222 -0.69 15.16 1.74
CA THR A 222 -2.13 14.95 1.87
C THR A 222 -2.80 15.07 0.50
N VAL A 223 -3.67 14.11 0.16
CA VAL A 223 -4.49 14.20 -1.06
C VAL A 223 -5.57 15.28 -0.87
N GLU A 224 -5.59 16.29 -1.75
CA GLU A 224 -6.64 17.31 -1.81
C GLU A 224 -7.71 16.90 -2.84
N ASP A 225 -8.62 16.03 -2.44
CA ASP A 225 -9.65 15.46 -3.32
C ASP A 225 -11.04 16.13 -3.20
N ASN A 226 -11.24 16.99 -2.20
CA ASN A 226 -12.55 17.52 -1.81
C ASN A 226 -13.61 16.42 -1.67
N ASN A 227 -13.26 15.30 -1.03
CA ASN A 227 -14.09 14.11 -0.81
C ASN A 227 -14.53 13.38 -2.09
N GLN A 228 -13.87 13.60 -3.22
CA GLN A 228 -14.19 12.92 -4.49
C GLN A 228 -13.48 11.58 -4.65
N ALA A 229 -12.34 11.38 -3.99
CA ALA A 229 -11.71 10.07 -3.94
C ALA A 229 -12.46 9.19 -2.94
N LYS A 230 -12.65 7.92 -3.28
CA LYS A 230 -13.47 6.98 -2.50
C LYS A 230 -12.73 5.64 -2.38
N PRO A 231 -12.91 4.90 -1.27
CA PRO A 231 -12.44 3.53 -1.19
C PRO A 231 -12.99 2.70 -2.35
N LEU A 232 -12.24 1.67 -2.74
CA LEU A 232 -12.72 0.73 -3.75
C LEU A 232 -14.00 0.06 -3.28
N ASP A 233 -14.96 -0.01 -4.19
CA ASP A 233 -16.19 -0.78 -4.05
C ASP A 233 -16.31 -1.77 -5.22
N GLU A 234 -17.33 -2.63 -5.14
CA GLU A 234 -17.59 -3.66 -6.16
C GLU A 234 -17.82 -3.05 -7.55
N ALA A 235 -18.48 -1.88 -7.62
CA ALA A 235 -18.71 -1.19 -8.88
C ALA A 235 -17.39 -0.75 -9.54
N THR A 236 -16.48 -0.16 -8.77
CA THR A 236 -15.15 0.27 -9.21
C THR A 236 -14.31 -0.93 -9.66
N ILE A 237 -14.34 -2.02 -8.90
CA ILE A 237 -13.63 -3.27 -9.24
C ILE A 237 -14.16 -3.84 -10.57
N ASN A 238 -15.48 -3.89 -10.77
CA ASN A 238 -16.08 -4.36 -12.01
C ASN A 238 -15.68 -3.51 -13.22
N ILE A 239 -15.52 -2.20 -13.05
CA ILE A 239 -15.00 -1.31 -14.11
C ILE A 239 -13.54 -1.69 -14.43
N LEU A 240 -12.69 -1.85 -13.42
CA LEU A 240 -11.28 -2.19 -13.61
C LEU A 240 -11.09 -3.54 -14.30
N ILE A 241 -11.86 -4.55 -13.90
CA ILE A 241 -11.83 -5.88 -14.54
C ILE A 241 -12.23 -5.77 -16.01
N LYS A 242 -13.24 -4.96 -16.35
CA LYS A 242 -13.65 -4.74 -17.76
C LYS A 242 -12.60 -4.00 -18.57
N LEU A 243 -12.01 -2.94 -18.03
CA LEU A 243 -10.95 -2.19 -18.70
C LEU A 243 -9.75 -3.10 -19.01
N ASN A 244 -9.35 -3.92 -18.05
CA ASN A 244 -8.22 -4.83 -18.23
C ASN A 244 -8.58 -6.08 -19.06
N GLY A 245 -9.81 -6.56 -19.02
CA GLY A 245 -10.31 -7.62 -19.90
C GLY A 245 -10.38 -7.19 -21.36
N SER A 246 -10.75 -5.93 -21.63
CA SER A 246 -10.80 -5.39 -23.00
C SER A 246 -9.43 -5.28 -23.67
N LEU A 247 -8.34 -5.14 -22.88
CA LEU A 247 -6.97 -5.19 -23.39
C LEU A 247 -6.58 -6.60 -23.86
N PHE A 248 -7.12 -7.66 -23.24
CA PHE A 248 -6.92 -9.05 -23.72
C PHE A 248 -7.76 -9.37 -24.97
N ASP A 249 -8.96 -8.81 -25.11
CA ASP A 249 -9.80 -9.00 -26.31
C ASP A 249 -9.26 -8.26 -27.54
N LEU A 250 -8.58 -7.11 -27.35
CA LEU A 250 -7.91 -6.39 -28.43
C LEU A 250 -6.67 -7.14 -28.95
N ASP A 251 -5.90 -7.79 -28.07
CA ASP A 251 -4.72 -8.57 -28.46
C ASP A 251 -5.10 -9.83 -29.27
N LEU A 252 -6.22 -10.47 -28.94
CA LEU A 252 -6.78 -11.60 -29.70
C LEU A 252 -7.37 -11.20 -31.07
N SER A 253 -7.72 -9.93 -31.27
CA SER A 253 -8.26 -9.44 -32.54
C SER A 253 -7.18 -9.05 -33.57
N ILE A 254 -5.94 -8.85 -33.12
CA ILE A 254 -4.80 -8.48 -33.97
C ILE A 254 -4.10 -9.71 -34.57
N GLU A 255 -4.34 -10.92 -34.04
CA GLU A 255 -3.84 -12.18 -34.61
C GLU A 255 -4.73 -12.82 -35.70
N MET A 256 -5.82 -12.15 -36.14
CA MET A 256 -6.69 -12.65 -37.23
C MET A 256 -6.81 -11.71 -38.44
N ILE A 257 -5.72 -11.12 -38.91
CA ILE A 257 -5.62 -10.54 -40.27
C ILE A 257 -4.32 -10.97 -40.94
#